data_AF-A0A1S2BUU1-F1
#
_entry.id   AF-A0A1S2BUU1-F1
#
_cell.length_a   1.000
_cell.length_b   1.000
_cell.length_c   1.000
_cell.angle_alpha   90.00
_cell.angle_beta   90.00
_cell.angle_gamma   90.00
#
_symmetry.space_group_name_H-M   'P 1'
#
loop_
_entity.id
_entity.type
_entity.pdbx_description
1 polymer ?
#
loop_
_entity_poly.entity_id
_entity_poly.type
_entity_poly.pdbx_seq_one_letter_code
_entity_poly.pdbx_strand_id
1 'polypeptide(L)'
;MTSEITEILERLHACEAALEMHRGYLKAMEYGLRVSFLTHQDPVILLDTWTRLLPSIAHSHEREGSQQFAAAFQQSLTVLTEQIGTECKRP
;
A
#
# COMPACT_ATOMS: atom_id res chain seq x y z
N MET A 1 23.10 6.84 31.25
CA MET A 1 22.80 5.42 31.00
C MET A 1 21.32 5.07 31.17
N THR A 2 20.74 5.01 32.37
CA THR A 2 19.31 4.62 32.51
C THR A 2 18.34 5.58 31.84
N SER A 3 18.58 6.89 31.95
CA SER A 3 17.76 7.92 31.28
C SER A 3 17.81 7.84 29.75
N GLU A 4 18.99 7.58 29.17
CA GLU A 4 19.18 7.47 27.72
C GLU A 4 18.51 6.21 27.16
N ILE A 5 18.56 5.10 27.91
CA ILE A 5 17.88 3.85 27.55
C ILE A 5 16.37 4.05 27.57
N THR A 6 15.82 4.71 28.60
CA THR A 6 14.39 5.01 28.67
C THR A 6 13.93 5.87 27.49
N GLU A 7 14.69 6.91 27.15
CA GLU A 7 14.37 7.77 26.00
C GLU A 7 14.37 6.99 24.67
N ILE A 8 15.34 6.10 24.47
CA ILE A 8 15.40 5.24 23.27
C ILE A 8 14.17 4.32 23.20
N LEU A 9 13.77 3.71 24.33
CA LEU A 9 12.59 2.84 24.40
C LEU A 9 11.30 3.60 24.12
N GLU A 10 11.15 4.81 24.65
CA GLU A 10 9.99 5.67 24.36
C GLU A 10 9.92 6.03 22.87
N ARG A 11 11.04 6.38 22.26
CA ARG A 11 11.12 6.66 20.81
C ARG A 11 10.81 5.43 19.96
N LEU A 12 11.29 4.25 20.37
CA LEU A 12 10.96 2.99 19.69
C LEU A 12 9.47 2.68 19.76
N HIS A 13 8.86 2.76 20.93
CA HIS A 13 7.41 2.56 21.07
C HIS A 13 6.60 3.57 20.24
N ALA A 14 7.03 4.83 20.20
CA ALA A 14 6.38 5.84 19.36
C ALA A 14 6.49 5.50 17.86
N CYS A 15 7.66 5.03 17.42
CA CYS A 15 7.85 4.55 16.05
C CYS A 15 6.97 3.34 15.73
N GLU A 16 6.89 2.35 16.62
CA GLU A 16 6.04 1.16 16.45
C GLU A 16 4.56 1.54 16.35
N ALA A 17 4.08 2.41 17.23
CA ALA A 17 2.71 2.91 17.20
C ALA A 17 2.39 3.65 15.89
N ALA A 18 3.32 4.47 15.40
CA ALA A 18 3.17 5.16 14.12
C ALA A 18 3.13 4.19 12.93
N LEU A 19 3.97 3.15 12.93
CA LEU A 19 3.97 2.11 11.89
C LEU A 19 2.65 1.33 11.87
N GLU A 20 2.13 0.93 13.03
CA GLU A 20 0.83 0.25 13.11
C GLU A 20 -0.32 1.14 12.63
N MET A 21 -0.31 2.42 12.99
CA MET A 21 -1.30 3.38 12.49
C MET A 21 -1.25 3.51 10.97
N HIS A 22 -0.07 3.70 10.38
CA HIS A 22 0.10 3.77 8.92
C HIS A 22 -0.30 2.48 8.23
N ARG A 23 0.04 1.32 8.80
CA ARG A 23 -0.39 0.01 8.31
C ARG A 23 -1.91 -0.12 8.29
N GLY A 24 -2.59 0.32 9.36
CA GLY A 24 -4.04 0.34 9.43
C GLY A 24 -4.67 1.23 8.36
N TYR A 25 -4.12 2.44 8.17
CA TYR A 25 -4.57 3.37 7.14
C TYR A 25 -4.42 2.81 5.72
N LEU A 26 -3.26 2.24 5.41
CA LEU A 26 -3.01 1.59 4.11
C LEU A 26 -3.98 0.44 3.85
N LYS A 27 -4.29 -0.36 4.89
CA LYS A 27 -5.25 -1.46 4.75
C LYS A 27 -6.68 -0.95 4.49
N ALA A 28 -7.08 0.13 5.15
CA ALA A 28 -8.36 0.77 4.90
C ALA A 28 -8.46 1.29 3.46
N MET A 29 -7.40 1.95 2.95
CA MET A 29 -7.33 2.38 1.55
C MET A 29 -7.40 1.22 0.57
N GLU A 30 -6.70 0.12 0.84
CA GLU A 30 -6.73 -1.10 0.03
C GLU A 30 -8.16 -1.63 -0.12
N TYR A 31 -8.91 -1.73 0.98
CA TYR A 31 -10.32 -2.16 0.93
C TYR A 31 -11.22 -1.14 0.26
N GLY A 32 -10.97 0.16 0.44
CA GLY A 32 -11.69 1.21 -0.29
C GLY A 32 -11.52 1.08 -1.81
N LEU A 33 -10.29 0.80 -2.26
CA LEU A 33 -10.01 0.53 -3.67
C LEU A 33 -10.77 -0.71 -4.17
N ARG A 34 -10.71 -1.82 -3.44
CA ARG A 34 -11.46 -3.04 -3.80
C ARG A 34 -12.96 -2.80 -3.91
N VAL A 35 -13.57 -2.08 -2.96
CA VAL A 35 -14.98 -1.68 -3.03
C VAL A 35 -15.26 -0.84 -4.27
N SER A 36 -14.35 0.08 -4.63
CA SER A 36 -14.48 0.91 -5.84
C SER A 36 -14.50 0.05 -7.10
N PHE A 37 -13.68 -1.00 -7.16
CA PHE A 37 -13.66 -1.97 -8.26
C PHE A 37 -14.93 -2.81 -8.34
N LEU A 38 -15.37 -3.35 -7.20
CA LEU A 38 -16.55 -4.21 -7.12
C LEU A 38 -17.85 -3.50 -7.47
N THR A 39 -17.94 -2.20 -7.20
CA THR A 39 -19.16 -1.41 -7.41
C THR A 39 -19.13 -0.58 -8.70
N HIS A 40 -18.02 -0.61 -9.45
CA HIS A 40 -17.90 0.12 -10.71
C HIS A 40 -18.84 -0.45 -11.78
N GLN A 41 -19.38 0.41 -12.66
CA GLN A 41 -20.27 -0.03 -13.75
C GLN A 41 -19.55 -0.92 -14.77
N ASP A 42 -18.26 -0.69 -14.97
CA ASP A 42 -17.37 -1.51 -15.79
C ASP A 42 -16.06 -1.81 -15.03
N PRO A 43 -16.04 -2.86 -14.19
CA PRO A 43 -14.85 -3.21 -13.41
C PRO A 43 -13.64 -3.58 -14.28
N VAL A 44 -13.87 -4.06 -15.52
CA VAL A 44 -12.82 -4.48 -16.44
C VAL A 44 -12.08 -3.28 -17.00
N ILE A 45 -12.79 -2.25 -17.46
CA ILE A 45 -12.17 -0.99 -17.93
C ILE A 45 -11.42 -0.29 -16.81
N LEU A 46 -11.97 -0.29 -15.59
CA LEU A 46 -11.28 0.29 -14.44
C LEU A 46 -9.99 -0.47 -14.14
N LEU A 47 -9.98 -1.80 -14.25
CA LEU A 47 -8.81 -2.64 -13.97
C LEU A 47 -7.72 -2.44 -15.02
N ASP A 48 -8.11 -2.42 -16.28
CA ASP A 48 -7.21 -2.12 -17.39
C ASP A 48 -6.59 -0.72 -17.24
N THR A 49 -7.38 0.29 -16.86
CA THR A 49 -6.90 1.65 -16.60
C THR A 49 -5.93 1.70 -15.42
N TRP A 50 -6.26 1.04 -14.31
CA TRP A 50 -5.36 0.91 -13.16
C TRP A 50 -4.03 0.26 -13.56
N THR A 51 -4.06 -0.87 -14.26
CA THR A 51 -2.85 -1.58 -14.70
C THR A 51 -1.96 -0.72 -15.60
N ARG A 52 -2.55 0.09 -16.50
CA ARG A 52 -1.79 1.04 -17.33
C ARG A 52 -1.08 2.13 -16.52
N LEU A 53 -1.63 2.52 -15.38
CA LEU A 53 -1.06 3.57 -14.53
C LEU A 53 0.06 3.07 -13.61
N LEU A 54 0.11 1.77 -13.30
CA LEU A 54 1.09 1.18 -12.37
C LEU A 54 2.55 1.57 -12.65
N PRO A 55 3.06 1.54 -13.90
CA PRO A 55 4.44 1.93 -14.16
C PRO A 55 4.71 3.40 -13.83
N SER A 56 3.75 4.29 -14.15
CA SER A 56 3.87 5.71 -13.84
C SER A 56 3.82 5.96 -12.32
N ILE A 57 2.96 5.24 -11.60
CA ILE A 57 2.88 5.31 -10.13
C ILE A 57 4.22 4.85 -9.53
N ALA A 58 4.71 3.68 -9.94
CA ALA A 58 5.98 3.14 -9.46
C ALA A 58 7.15 4.09 -9.74
N HIS A 59 7.20 4.71 -10.92
CA HIS A 59 8.24 5.67 -11.28
C HIS A 59 8.18 6.96 -10.46
N SER A 60 6.98 7.51 -10.21
CA SER A 60 6.82 8.72 -9.38
C SER A 60 7.37 8.55 -7.96
N HIS A 61 7.25 7.35 -7.39
CA HIS A 61 7.68 7.06 -6.02
C HIS A 61 9.09 6.44 -5.93
N GLU A 62 9.77 6.20 -7.05
CA GLU A 62 11.08 5.53 -7.10
C GLU A 62 12.17 6.26 -6.29
N ARG A 63 12.06 7.60 -6.19
CA ARG A 63 13.04 8.46 -5.49
C ARG A 63 12.60 8.92 -4.10
N GLU A 64 11.39 8.58 -3.67
CA GLU A 64 10.85 9.06 -2.39
C GLU A 64 11.35 8.26 -1.18
N GLY A 65 11.96 7.10 -1.41
CA GLY A 65 12.44 6.22 -0.35
C GLY A 65 13.72 5.48 -0.68
N SER A 66 14.03 4.49 0.15
CA SER A 66 15.14 3.56 -0.11
C SER A 66 14.83 2.63 -1.28
N GLN A 67 15.86 1.95 -1.80
CA GLN A 67 15.65 0.88 -2.79
C GLN A 67 14.72 -0.22 -2.26
N GLN A 68 14.76 -0.50 -0.95
CA GLN A 68 13.88 -1.45 -0.29
C GLN A 68 12.42 -0.97 -0.31
N PHE A 69 12.19 0.32 -0.06
CA PHE A 69 10.86 0.92 -0.19
C PHE A 69 10.35 0.79 -1.63
N ALA A 70 11.15 1.16 -2.64
CA ALA A 70 10.73 1.09 -4.04
C ALA A 70 10.37 -0.36 -4.45
N ALA A 71 11.20 -1.34 -4.08
CA ALA A 71 10.92 -2.75 -4.35
C ALA A 71 9.66 -3.26 -3.64
N ALA A 72 9.52 -2.94 -2.34
CA ALA A 72 8.34 -3.33 -1.57
C ALA A 72 7.07 -2.70 -2.13
N PHE A 73 7.12 -1.42 -2.52
CA PHE A 73 6.01 -0.70 -3.12
C PHE A 73 5.56 -1.32 -4.45
N GLN A 74 6.50 -1.60 -5.36
CA GLN A 74 6.21 -2.31 -6.61
C GLN A 74 5.60 -3.69 -6.37
N GLN A 75 6.12 -4.45 -5.40
CA GLN A 75 5.58 -5.75 -5.04
C GLN A 75 4.16 -5.63 -4.47
N SER A 76 3.90 -4.66 -3.59
CA SER A 76 2.56 -4.39 -3.05
C SER A 76 1.56 -4.03 -4.14
N LEU A 77 1.94 -3.17 -5.10
CA LEU A 77 1.10 -2.84 -6.25
C LEU A 77 0.76 -4.07 -7.10
N THR A 78 1.74 -4.95 -7.31
CA THR A 78 1.56 -6.21 -8.05
C THR A 78 0.54 -7.11 -7.36
N VAL A 79 0.75 -7.39 -6.07
CA VAL A 79 -0.15 -8.24 -5.26
C VAL A 79 -1.57 -7.68 -5.21
N LEU A 80 -1.70 -6.36 -5.00
CA LEU A 80 -3.01 -5.71 -4.97
C LEU A 80 -3.75 -5.84 -6.30
N THR A 81 -3.03 -5.68 -7.42
CA THR A 81 -3.60 -5.82 -8.77
C THR A 81 -4.10 -7.25 -9.03
N GLU A 82 -3.34 -8.26 -8.62
CA GLU A 82 -3.74 -9.67 -8.73
C GLU A 82 -5.00 -9.98 -7.92
N GLN A 83 -5.08 -9.45 -6.69
CA GLN A 83 -6.22 -9.64 -5.80
C GLN A 83 -7.49 -9.00 -6.37
N ILE A 84 -7.40 -7.74 -6.82
CA ILE A 84 -8.50 -7.03 -7.49
C ILE A 84 -8.93 -7.79 -8.75
N GLY A 85 -7.97 -8.21 -9.58
CA GLY A 85 -8.27 -8.96 -10.81
C GLY A 85 -8.95 -10.31 -10.55
N THR A 86 -8.67 -10.96 -9.43
CA THR A 86 -9.35 -12.19 -9.00
C THR A 86 -10.78 -11.90 -8.56
N GLU A 87 -11.00 -10.80 -7.83
CA GLU A 87 -12.31 -10.36 -7.36
C GLU A 87 -13.23 -9.94 -8.52
N CYS A 88 -12.73 -9.17 -9.49
CA CYS A 88 -13.50 -8.75 -10.68
C CYS A 88 -13.91 -9.90 -11.60
N LYS A 89 -13.21 -11.04 -11.55
CA LYS A 89 -13.51 -12.24 -12.37
C LYS A 89 -14.45 -13.24 -11.67
N ARG A 90 -14.83 -12.97 -10.42
CA ARG A 90 -15.76 -13.82 -9.68
C ARG A 90 -17.18 -13.60 -10.25
N PRO A 91 -17.92 -14.67 -10.60
CA PRO A 91 -19.27 -14.57 -11.14
C PRO A 91 -20.27 -14.02 -10.12
#